data_AF-A0A4V2YJ36-F1
#
_entry.id   AF-A0A4V2YJ36-F1
#
_cell.length_a   1.000
_cell.length_b   1.000
_cell.length_c   1.000
_cell.angle_alpha   90.00
_cell.angle_beta   90.00
_cell.angle_gamma   90.00
#
_symmetry.space_group_name_H-M   'P 1'
#
loop_
_entity.id
_entity.type
_entity.pdbx_description
1 polymer ?
#
loop_
_entity_poly.entity_id
_entity_poly.type
_entity_poly.pdbx_seq_one_letter_code
_entity_poly.pdbx_strand_id
1 'polypeptide(L)' 'MLVELSGTSAAFDARGRPLAWIGPDYRGVFVIDVPLSREPTPYVRFGEWAPIAAAAVLLATGGVCTARRLRRPARY' A
#
# COMPACT_ATOMS: atom_id res chain seq x y z
N MET A 1 -0.49 -16.60 -1.72
CA MET A 1 -0.51 -17.60 -2.80
C MET A 1 -1.86 -17.49 -3.47
N LEU A 2 -1.90 -17.15 -4.76
CA LEU A 2 -3.10 -17.23 -5.59
C LEU A 2 -2.96 -18.48 -6.45
N VAL A 3 -3.95 -19.38 -6.40
CA VAL A 3 -4.04 -20.58 -7.23
C VAL A 3 -5.25 -20.39 -8.13
N GLU A 4 -5.03 -20.31 -9.43
CA GLU A 4 -6.09 -20.15 -10.43
C GLU A 4 -6.20 -21.44 -11.25
N LEU A 5 -7.41 -21.96 -11.43
CA LEU A 5 -7.67 -23.25 -12.11
C LEU A 5 -7.29 -23.23 -13.61
N SER A 6 -7.16 -22.05 -14.20
CA SER A 6 -6.77 -21.82 -15.60
C SER A 6 -5.93 -20.55 -15.79
N GLY A 7 -5.35 -20.04 -14.70
CA GLY A 7 -4.72 -18.74 -14.66
C GLY A 7 -3.30 -18.81 -14.11
N THR A 8 -2.67 -17.65 -13.94
CA THR A 8 -1.26 -17.59 -13.56
C THR A 8 -1.13 -17.89 -12.07
N SER A 9 -0.45 -18.98 -11.72
CA SER A 9 -0.16 -19.31 -10.33
C SER A 9 1.14 -18.63 -9.91
N ALA A 10 1.08 -17.80 -8.86
CA ALA A 10 2.24 -17.04 -8.39
C ALA A 10 2.36 -17.04 -6.86
N ALA A 11 3.60 -17.00 -6.40
CA ALA A 11 3.94 -16.88 -5.01
C ALA A 11 4.96 -15.76 -4.79
N PHE A 12 4.83 -15.09 -3.66
CA PHE A 12 5.63 -13.92 -3.31
C PHE A 12 6.12 -14.03 -1.87
N ASP A 13 7.23 -13.36 -1.58
CA ASP A 13 7.70 -13.17 -0.21
C ASP A 13 6.90 -12.06 0.51
N ALA A 14 7.22 -11.85 1.79
CA ALA A 14 6.58 -10.81 2.62
C ALA A 14 6.89 -9.36 2.19
N ARG A 15 7.86 -9.17 1.29
CA ARG A 15 8.22 -7.87 0.69
C ARG A 15 7.64 -7.71 -0.73
N GLY A 16 6.86 -8.68 -1.21
CA GLY A 16 6.28 -8.67 -2.55
C GLY A 16 7.24 -9.10 -3.67
N ARG A 17 8.40 -9.68 -3.35
CA ARG A 17 9.30 -10.24 -4.38
C ARG A 17 8.73 -11.56 -4.89
N PRO A 18 8.73 -11.81 -6.21
CA PRO A 18 8.24 -13.06 -6.76
C PRO A 18 9.17 -14.21 -6.37
N LEU A 19 8.60 -15.25 -5.76
CA LEU A 19 9.25 -16.54 -5.49
C LEU A 19 8.96 -17.54 -6.61
N ALA A 20 7.78 -17.42 -7.23
CA ALA A 20 7.34 -18.29 -8.30
C ALA A 20 6.34 -17.58 -9.20
N TRP A 21 6.42 -17.86 -10.49
CA TRP A 21 5.47 -17.38 -11.47
C TRP A 21 5.29 -18.44 -12.55
N ILE A 22 4.12 -19.06 -12.59
CA ILE A 22 3.82 -20.16 -13.49
C ILE A 22 2.64 -19.75 -14.36
N GLY A 23 2.88 -19.73 -15.67
CA GLY A 23 1.88 -19.39 -16.67
C GLY A 23 0.76 -20.44 -16.76
N PRO A 24 -0.37 -20.07 -17.38
CA PRO A 24 -1.58 -20.91 -17.44
C PRO A 24 -1.42 -22.21 -18.24
N ASP A 25 -0.40 -22.31 -19.09
CA ASP A 25 -0.15 -23.50 -19.92
C ASP A 25 0.47 -24.67 -19.14
N TYR A 26 0.92 -24.41 -17.91
CA TYR A 26 1.51 -25.44 -17.06
C TYR A 26 0.44 -26.20 -16.27
N ARG A 27 0.40 -27.53 -16.47
CA ARG A 27 -0.41 -28.45 -15.65
C ARG A 27 0.48 -29.26 -14.73
N GLY A 28 0.43 -28.96 -13.43
CA GLY A 28 1.20 -29.69 -12.44
C GLY A 28 1.17 -29.03 -11.06
N VAL A 29 1.85 -29.65 -10.10
CA VAL A 29 2.05 -29.11 -8.75
C VAL A 29 3.47 -28.59 -8.62
N PHE A 30 3.64 -27.51 -7.88
CA PHE A 30 4.93 -26.91 -7.56
C PHE A 30 4.96 -26.57 -6.07
N VAL A 31 6.06 -26.91 -5.41
CA VAL A 31 6.25 -26.72 -3.97
C VAL A 31 7.40 -25.75 -3.76
N ILE A 32 7.16 -24.71 -2.96
CA ILE A 32 8.20 -23.80 -2.48
C ILE A 32 8.10 -23.56 -0.99
N ASP A 33 9.28 -23.34 -0.42
CA ASP A 33 9.43 -22.78 0.91
C ASP A 33 9.22 -21.28 0.87
N VAL A 34 8.24 -20.80 1.65
CA VAL A 34 7.96 -19.38 1.83
C VAL A 34 8.60 -18.92 3.15
N PRO A 35 9.58 -18.00 3.13
CA PRO A 35 10.20 -17.52 4.35
C PRO A 35 9.18 -16.74 5.19
N LEU A 36 8.96 -17.17 6.44
CA LEU A 36 8.07 -16.49 7.38
C LEU A 36 8.68 -15.18 7.88
N SER A 37 8.05 -14.07 7.52
CA SER A 37 8.26 -12.78 8.18
C SER A 37 7.20 -12.59 9.26
N ARG A 38 7.61 -12.36 10.50
CA ARG A 38 6.72 -12.13 11.65
C ARG A 38 6.61 -10.65 12.04
N GLU A 39 7.31 -9.76 11.33
CA GLU A 39 7.30 -8.35 11.66
C GLU A 39 6.02 -7.68 11.16
N PRO A 40 5.20 -7.08 12.05
CA PRO A 40 4.02 -6.34 11.64
C PRO A 40 4.46 -5.07 10.90
N THR A 41 3.98 -4.91 9.67
CA THR A 41 4.26 -3.73 8.86
C THR A 41 3.67 -2.47 9.50
N PRO A 42 4.20 -1.27 9.20
CA PRO A 42 3.60 -0.02 9.66
C PRO A 42 2.10 0.09 9.31
N TYR A 43 1.68 -0.46 8.16
CA TYR A 43 0.27 -0.50 7.78
C TYR A 43 -0.55 -1.40 8.72
N VAL A 44 -0.02 -2.54 9.17
CA VAL A 44 -0.71 -3.36 10.20
C VAL A 44 -0.85 -2.60 11.52
N ARG A 45 0.12 -1.75 11.87
CA ARG A 45 0.12 -0.99 13.14
C ARG A 45 -0.78 0.24 13.11
N PHE A 46 -0.72 1.03 12.05
CA PHE A 46 -1.41 2.32 11.95
C PHE A 46 -2.64 2.26 11.05
N GLY A 47 -2.77 1.21 10.23
CA GLY A 47 -3.85 1.07 9.27
C GLY A 47 -3.98 2.30 8.37
N GLU A 48 -5.22 2.65 8.12
CA GLU A 48 -5.60 3.79 7.30
C GLU A 48 -5.48 5.13 8.06
N TRP A 49 -5.25 5.11 9.38
CA TRP A 49 -5.10 6.35 10.15
C TRP A 49 -3.88 7.16 9.73
N ALA A 50 -2.79 6.50 9.33
CA ALA A 50 -1.58 7.18 8.88
C ALA A 50 -1.85 8.12 7.67
N PRO A 51 -2.40 7.64 6.54
CA PRO A 51 -2.72 8.53 5.42
C PRO A 51 -3.84 9.52 5.73
N ILE A 52 -4.85 9.14 6.52
CA ILE A 52 -5.93 10.05 6.93
C ILE A 52 -5.39 11.23 7.75
N ALA A 53 -4.52 10.97 8.73
CA ALA A 53 -3.92 12.01 9.56
C ALA A 53 -3.04 12.96 8.73
N ALA A 54 -2.23 12.41 7.81
CA ALA A 54 -1.43 13.22 6.89
C ALA A 54 -2.32 14.12 6.01
N ALA A 55 -3.40 13.58 5.45
CA ALA A 55 -4.35 14.35 4.66
C ALA A 55 -5.03 15.44 5.49
N ALA A 56 -5.43 15.14 6.73
CA ALA A 56 -6.05 16.11 7.63
C ALA A 56 -5.11 17.29 7.94
N VAL A 57 -3.83 17.01 8.23
CA VAL A 57 -2.82 18.06 8.47
C VAL A 57 -2.59 18.93 7.23
N LEU A 58 -2.53 18.31 6.05
CA LEU A 58 -2.39 19.04 4.78
C LEU A 58 -3.59 19.95 4.52
N LEU A 59 -4.81 19.44 4.69
CA LEU A 59 -6.05 20.22 4.48
C LEU A 59 -6.18 21.35 5.51
N ALA A 60 -5.87 21.08 6.79
CA ALA A 60 -5.91 22.10 7.83
C ALA A 60 -4.90 23.22 7.56
N THR A 61 -3.64 22.86 7.27
CA THR A 61 -2.58 23.84 7.04
C THR A 61 -2.83 24.60 5.74
N GLY A 62 -3.22 23.91 4.67
CA GLY A 62 -3.61 24.50 3.40
C GLY A 62 -4.78 25.48 3.56
N GLY A 63 -5.83 25.05 4.25
CA GLY A 63 -7.01 25.87 4.55
C GLY A 63 -6.69 27.11 5.39
N VAL A 64 -5.81 26.99 6.39
CA VAL A 64 -5.36 28.14 7.19
C VAL A 64 -4.54 29.11 6.34
N CYS A 65 -3.62 28.61 5.51
CA CYS A 65 -2.81 29.43 4.62
C CYS A 65 -3.65 30.18 3.58
N THR A 66 -4.62 29.51 2.95
CA THR A 66 -5.53 30.15 1.99
C THR A 66 -6.43 31.16 2.68
N ALA A 67 -7.03 30.82 3.82
CA ALA A 67 -7.85 31.74 4.60
C ALA A 67 -7.05 32.98 5.04
N ARG A 68 -5.80 32.81 5.50
CA ARG A 68 -4.92 33.93 5.88
C ARG A 68 -4.56 34.82 4.69
N ARG A 69 -4.35 34.25 3.50
CA ARG A 69 -4.10 35.03 2.27
C ARG A 69 -5.31 35.87 1.89
N LEU A 70 -6.50 35.27 1.92
CA LEU A 70 -7.75 35.95 1.59
C LEU A 70 -8.14 37.01 2.62
N ARG A 71 -7.76 36.82 3.89
CA ARG A 71 -8.01 37.76 4.99
C ARG A 71 -7.00 38.90 5.10
N ARG A 72 -5.95 38.96 4.26
CA ARG A 72 -5.08 40.15 4.22
C ARG A 72 -5.79 41.22 3.39
N PRO A 73 -6.40 42.26 3.99
CA PRO A 73 -6.88 43.39 3.22
C PRO A 73 -5.66 44.01 2.52
N ALA A 74 -5.82 44.34 1.24
CA ALA A 74 -4.88 45.23 0.57
C ALA A 74 -4.87 46.55 1.36
N ARG A 75 -3.80 46.81 2.10
CA ARG A 75 -3.54 48.15 2.64
C ARG A 75 -3.21 49.02 1.43
N TYR A 76 -4.20 49.78 0.98
CA TYR A 76 -4.04 50.93 0.09
C TYR A 76 -4.05 52.20 0.94
#